data_AF-A0A2R6RVU0-F1
#
_entry.id   AF-A0A2R6RVU0-F1
#
_cell.length_a   1.000
_cell.length_b   1.000
_cell.length_c   1.000
_cell.angle_alpha   90.00
_cell.angle_beta   90.00
_cell.angle_gamma   90.00
#
_symmetry.space_group_name_H-M   'P 1'
#
loop_
_entity.id
_entity.type
_entity.pdbx_description
1 polymer ?
#
loop_
_entity_poly.entity_id
_entity_poly.type
_entity_poly.pdbx_seq_one_letter_code
_entity_poly.pdbx_strand_id
1 'polypeptide(L)'
;MHINLRISRTNVNGASASLLFNGSAITVYGATSTDYGLFSVSLDGNAPLLLNGSAPMFRPQNMLYYAGGLSDEVHSLTFTNADPNGSWFDLDKFVVSTWQTLDDIAISSSSSSTSHLPGPSLLNPNQSPQPK
;
A
#
# COMPACT_ATOMS: atom_id res chain seq x y z
N MET A 1 6.30 -3.51 -7.27
CA MET A 1 6.00 -2.06 -7.27
C MET A 1 4.99 -1.78 -8.37
N HIS A 2 3.69 -1.66 -8.03
CA HIS A 2 2.66 -1.25 -9.00
C HIS A 2 2.55 0.26 -8.95
N ILE A 3 2.81 0.95 -10.07
CA ILE A 3 2.71 2.41 -10.18
C ILE A 3 1.56 2.72 -11.15
N ASN A 4 0.45 3.27 -10.65
CA ASN A 4 -0.61 3.82 -11.51
C ASN A 4 -0.33 5.31 -11.71
N LEU A 5 0.26 5.69 -12.86
CA LEU A 5 0.40 7.09 -13.28
C LEU A 5 -0.91 7.59 -13.87
N ARG A 6 -1.67 8.38 -13.12
CA ARG A 6 -2.59 9.37 -13.70
C ARG A 6 -2.45 10.66 -12.90
N ILE A 7 -1.88 11.69 -13.55
CA ILE A 7 -1.97 13.07 -13.06
C ILE A 7 -3.46 13.41 -13.01
N SER A 8 -3.95 13.79 -11.83
CA SER A 8 -5.34 14.17 -11.61
C SER A 8 -5.37 15.53 -10.96
N ARG A 9 -5.98 16.51 -11.64
CA ARG A 9 -6.13 17.89 -11.16
C ARG A 9 -7.59 18.31 -11.23
N THR A 10 -8.06 19.02 -10.20
CA THR A 10 -9.43 19.53 -10.14
C THR A 10 -9.51 20.81 -9.32
N ASN A 11 -10.42 21.71 -9.68
CA ASN A 11 -10.82 22.88 -8.88
C ASN A 11 -12.29 22.79 -8.43
N VAL A 12 -12.92 21.63 -8.61
CA VAL A 12 -14.30 21.39 -8.20
C VAL A 12 -14.31 20.97 -6.74
N ASN A 13 -14.95 21.77 -5.88
CA ASN A 13 -15.18 21.40 -4.48
C ASN A 13 -15.89 20.04 -4.39
N GLY A 14 -15.41 19.15 -3.52
CA GLY A 14 -15.96 17.81 -3.35
C GLY A 14 -15.49 16.79 -4.39
N ALA A 15 -14.74 17.18 -5.43
CA ALA A 15 -14.16 16.20 -6.35
C ALA A 15 -13.12 15.34 -5.62
N SER A 16 -13.21 14.03 -5.80
CA SER A 16 -12.43 13.06 -5.04
C SER A 16 -11.70 12.05 -5.93
N ALA A 17 -10.59 11.52 -5.41
CA ALA A 17 -9.85 10.40 -5.97
C ALA A 17 -9.57 9.36 -4.88
N SER A 18 -9.76 8.08 -5.21
CA SER A 18 -9.52 6.97 -4.27
C SER A 18 -8.54 5.96 -4.84
N LEU A 19 -7.71 5.40 -3.96
CA LEU A 19 -6.74 4.36 -4.27
C LEU A 19 -6.89 3.23 -3.25
N LEU A 20 -7.04 2.00 -3.75
CA LEU A 20 -6.80 0.80 -2.95
C LEU A 20 -5.33 0.41 -3.09
N PHE A 21 -4.66 0.17 -1.96
CA PHE A 21 -3.28 -0.29 -1.94
C PHE A 21 -3.07 -1.36 -0.88
N ASN A 22 -2.16 -2.29 -1.14
CA ASN A 22 -1.68 -3.22 -0.14
C ASN A 22 -0.23 -2.82 0.22
N GLY A 23 0.00 -2.46 1.47
CA GLY A 23 1.33 -2.21 2.00
C GLY A 23 1.32 -1.44 3.31
N SER A 24 2.45 -1.53 4.01
CA SER A 24 2.62 -1.02 5.37
C SER A 24 2.87 0.49 5.48
N ALA A 25 3.07 1.17 4.34
CA ALA A 25 3.20 2.61 4.25
C ALA A 25 2.85 3.15 2.84
N ILE A 26 2.45 4.41 2.78
CA ILE A 26 2.20 5.14 1.55
C ILE A 26 2.69 6.59 1.66
N THR A 27 3.37 7.06 0.61
CA THR A 27 3.70 8.48 0.39
C THR A 27 2.98 8.97 -0.85
N VAL A 28 2.30 10.12 -0.75
CA VAL A 28 1.56 10.72 -1.86
C VAL A 28 2.17 12.05 -2.23
N TYR A 29 2.33 12.25 -3.54
CA TYR A 29 2.91 13.45 -4.14
C TYR A 29 1.92 14.09 -5.12
N GLY A 30 2.00 15.41 -5.21
CA GLY A 30 1.30 16.23 -6.18
C GLY A 30 1.98 17.59 -6.31
N ALA A 31 1.31 18.56 -6.93
CA ALA A 31 1.81 19.93 -6.94
C ALA A 31 1.26 20.78 -5.78
N THR A 32 2.02 21.79 -5.40
CA THR A 32 1.54 22.92 -4.58
C THR A 32 1.80 24.23 -5.32
N SER A 33 0.96 25.24 -5.14
CA SER A 33 1.05 26.52 -5.88
C SER A 33 0.24 27.61 -5.20
N THR A 34 0.33 28.84 -5.68
CA THR A 34 -0.39 30.01 -5.14
C THR A 34 -1.91 29.93 -5.34
N ASP A 35 -2.35 29.18 -6.34
CA ASP A 35 -3.75 29.00 -6.74
C ASP A 35 -4.34 27.67 -6.23
N TYR A 36 -3.64 27.01 -5.31
CA TYR A 36 -4.03 25.73 -4.72
C TYR A 36 -4.55 25.96 -3.30
N GLY A 37 -5.41 25.06 -2.83
CA GLY A 37 -6.14 25.27 -1.59
C GLY A 37 -6.31 24.04 -0.72
N LEU A 38 -7.38 24.05 0.04
CA LEU A 38 -7.68 22.99 1.00
C LEU A 38 -8.01 21.66 0.31
N PHE A 39 -7.45 20.59 0.84
CA PHE A 39 -7.82 19.22 0.46
C PHE A 39 -7.91 18.37 1.72
N SER A 40 -8.71 17.31 1.67
CA SER A 40 -8.81 16.36 2.77
C SER A 40 -8.34 14.98 2.35
N VAL A 41 -7.83 14.22 3.31
CA VAL A 41 -7.38 12.83 3.14
C VAL A 41 -8.03 11.94 4.19
N SER A 42 -8.60 10.82 3.76
CA SER A 42 -9.16 9.77 4.63
C SER A 42 -8.51 8.44 4.28
N LEU A 43 -8.01 7.75 5.32
CA LEU A 43 -7.43 6.41 5.23
C LEU A 43 -8.37 5.45 5.94
N ASP A 44 -8.79 4.39 5.26
CA ASP A 44 -9.65 3.30 5.77
C ASP A 44 -10.99 3.78 6.35
N GLY A 45 -11.54 4.88 5.80
CA GLY A 45 -12.80 5.45 6.25
C GLY A 45 -12.71 6.22 7.57
N ASN A 46 -11.50 6.42 8.12
CA ASN A 46 -11.29 7.27 9.29
C ASN A 46 -11.65 8.74 8.98
N ALA A 47 -11.87 9.51 10.06
CA ALA A 47 -12.17 10.93 9.97
C ALA A 47 -11.17 11.67 9.06
N PRO A 48 -11.64 12.47 8.08
CA PRO A 48 -10.73 13.14 7.16
C PRO A 48 -9.79 14.11 7.86
N LEU A 49 -8.51 14.05 7.49
CA LEU A 49 -7.51 15.05 7.85
C LEU A 49 -7.54 16.17 6.80
N LEU A 50 -7.76 17.41 7.24
CA LEU A 50 -7.74 18.60 6.38
C LEU A 50 -6.31 19.14 6.27
N LEU A 51 -5.86 19.36 5.03
CA LEU A 51 -4.53 19.82 4.66
C LEU A 51 -4.65 20.98 3.65
N ASN A 52 -3.52 21.63 3.35
CA ASN A 52 -3.48 22.78 2.46
C ASN A 52 -2.36 22.62 1.41
N GLY A 53 -2.72 22.72 0.14
CA GLY A 53 -1.81 22.67 -1.01
C GLY A 53 -1.27 24.03 -1.45
N SER A 54 -1.59 25.11 -0.74
CA SER A 54 -1.17 26.47 -1.10
C SER A 54 0.32 26.68 -0.78
N ALA A 55 1.02 27.33 -1.71
CA ALA A 55 2.44 27.65 -1.59
C ALA A 55 2.76 28.98 -2.31
N PRO A 56 3.82 29.71 -1.94
CA PRO A 56 4.15 31.01 -2.56
C PRO A 56 4.64 30.91 -4.01
N MET A 57 4.92 29.71 -4.51
CA MET A 57 5.31 29.42 -5.88
C MET A 57 4.98 27.98 -6.22
N PHE A 58 4.88 27.68 -7.53
CA PHE A 58 4.64 26.32 -8.02
C PHE A 58 5.78 25.37 -7.63
N ARG A 59 5.42 24.24 -7.01
CA ARG A 59 6.33 23.15 -6.64
C ARG A 59 5.74 21.83 -7.13
N PRO A 60 6.29 21.25 -8.22
CA PRO A 60 5.87 19.92 -8.65
C PRO A 60 6.42 18.85 -7.69
N GLN A 61 5.79 17.67 -7.67
CA GLN A 61 6.26 16.50 -6.91
C GLN A 61 6.50 16.81 -5.41
N ASN A 62 5.68 17.67 -4.82
CA ASN A 62 5.70 17.96 -3.40
C ASN A 62 4.98 16.85 -2.63
N MET A 63 5.52 16.45 -1.46
CA MET A 63 4.86 15.47 -0.61
C MET A 63 3.60 16.09 0.01
N LEU A 64 2.44 15.49 -0.25
CA LEU A 64 1.15 15.94 0.24
C LEU A 64 0.69 15.15 1.46
N TYR A 65 1.04 13.87 1.52
CA TYR A 65 0.63 12.99 2.62
C TYR A 65 1.61 11.83 2.80
N TYR A 66 1.74 11.38 4.04
CA TYR A 66 2.45 10.17 4.41
C TYR A 66 1.69 9.43 5.51
N ALA A 67 1.57 8.12 5.35
CA ALA A 67 1.14 7.21 6.40
C ALA A 67 2.07 6.00 6.44
N GLY A 68 2.39 5.51 7.64
CA GLY A 68 3.21 4.33 7.85
C GLY A 68 2.83 3.61 9.13
N GLY A 69 3.37 2.41 9.32
CA GLY A 69 2.95 1.52 10.41
C GLY A 69 1.57 0.93 10.18
N LEU A 70 1.15 0.84 8.91
CA LEU A 70 -0.10 0.21 8.51
C LEU A 70 0.04 -1.30 8.57
N SER A 71 -1.08 -2.00 8.79
CA SER A 71 -1.15 -3.46 8.71
C SER A 71 -0.81 -3.95 7.30
N ASP A 72 -0.43 -5.22 7.16
CA ASP A 72 -0.23 -5.83 5.84
C ASP A 72 -1.57 -6.28 5.23
N GLU A 73 -2.48 -5.32 5.06
CA GLU A 73 -3.81 -5.53 4.52
C GLU A 73 -4.08 -4.57 3.35
N VAL A 74 -5.24 -4.72 2.72
CA VAL A 74 -5.69 -3.75 1.70
C VAL A 74 -6.25 -2.52 2.40
N HIS A 75 -5.62 -1.38 2.15
CA HIS A 75 -6.02 -0.07 2.61
C HIS A 75 -6.75 0.71 1.53
N SER A 76 -7.63 1.62 1.95
CA SER A 76 -8.35 2.55 1.08
C SER A 76 -8.00 3.99 1.42
N LEU A 77 -7.35 4.69 0.50
CA LEU A 77 -6.98 6.10 0.65
C LEU A 77 -7.85 6.97 -0.27
N THR A 78 -8.51 7.97 0.29
CA THR A 78 -9.34 8.91 -0.46
C THR A 78 -8.87 10.34 -0.23
N PHE A 79 -8.66 11.07 -1.31
CA PHE A 79 -8.44 12.51 -1.31
C PHE A 79 -9.64 13.24 -1.87
N THR A 80 -9.95 14.41 -1.31
CA THR A 80 -11.05 15.27 -1.78
C THR A 80 -10.60 16.72 -1.82
N ASN A 81 -10.88 17.43 -2.91
CA ASN A 81 -10.74 18.90 -2.93
C ASN A 81 -11.76 19.50 -1.95
N ALA A 82 -11.27 20.11 -0.89
CA ALA A 82 -12.08 20.62 0.22
C ALA A 82 -12.20 22.16 0.17
N ASP A 83 -11.62 22.82 -0.83
CA ASP A 83 -11.64 24.26 -0.93
C ASP A 83 -12.99 24.75 -1.48
N PRO A 84 -13.77 25.55 -0.74
CA PRO A 84 -15.09 26.01 -1.18
C PRO A 84 -15.02 27.08 -2.27
N ASN A 85 -13.86 27.70 -2.48
CA ASN A 85 -13.68 28.82 -3.39
C ASN A 85 -13.12 28.40 -4.77
N GLY A 86 -12.99 27.10 -5.02
CA GLY A 86 -12.52 26.58 -6.30
C GLY A 86 -11.01 26.71 -6.51
N SER A 87 -10.23 26.65 -5.43
CA SER A 87 -8.79 26.49 -5.52
C SER A 87 -8.43 25.12 -6.11
N TRP A 88 -7.30 25.04 -6.81
CA TRP A 88 -6.83 23.80 -7.42
C TRP A 88 -6.31 22.79 -6.40
N PHE A 89 -6.47 21.52 -6.74
CA PHE A 89 -5.87 20.38 -6.07
C PHE A 89 -5.31 19.44 -7.13
N ASP A 90 -4.11 18.90 -6.89
CA ASP A 90 -3.34 18.11 -7.86
C ASP A 90 -2.72 16.89 -7.16
N LEU A 91 -2.87 15.73 -7.79
CA LEU A 91 -2.26 14.46 -7.41
C LEU A 91 -1.46 13.93 -8.60
N ASP A 92 -0.26 13.42 -8.33
CA ASP A 92 0.68 12.99 -9.37
C ASP A 92 1.14 11.55 -9.14
N LYS A 93 1.71 11.25 -7.96
CA LYS A 93 2.37 9.97 -7.69
C LYS A 93 2.06 9.41 -6.31
N PHE A 94 1.79 8.11 -6.27
CA PHE A 94 1.67 7.32 -5.06
C PHE A 94 2.85 6.36 -4.96
N VAL A 95 3.51 6.31 -3.81
CA VAL A 95 4.60 5.39 -3.51
C VAL A 95 4.17 4.51 -2.35
N VAL A 96 3.91 3.23 -2.64
CA VAL A 96 3.54 2.23 -1.64
C VAL A 96 4.78 1.46 -1.23
N SER A 97 4.98 1.31 0.08
CA SER A 97 6.11 0.61 0.68
C SER A 97 5.60 -0.49 1.60
N THR A 98 6.31 -1.62 1.62
CA THR A 98 6.04 -2.77 2.49
C THR A 98 7.25 -2.99 3.40
N TRP A 99 7.02 -3.29 4.68
CA TRP A 99 8.08 -3.79 5.56
C TRP A 99 8.10 -5.31 5.48
N GLN A 100 9.27 -5.92 5.39
CA GLN A 100 9.36 -7.37 5.52
C GLN A 100 9.29 -7.73 7.00
N THR A 101 8.43 -8.68 7.36
CA THR A 101 8.52 -9.31 8.67
C THR A 101 9.58 -10.41 8.65
N LEU A 102 10.11 -10.78 9.83
CA LEU A 102 11.10 -11.87 9.91
C LEU A 102 10.50 -13.22 9.44
N ASP A 103 9.19 -13.40 9.58
CA ASP A 103 8.47 -14.58 9.10
C ASP A 103 8.44 -14.64 7.55
N ASP A 104 8.28 -13.50 6.88
CA ASP A 104 8.28 -13.43 5.41
C ASP A 104 9.65 -13.76 4.80
N ILE A 105 10.73 -13.42 5.52
CA ILE A 105 12.11 -13.71 5.11
C ILE A 105 12.42 -15.22 5.26
N ALA A 106 11.88 -15.86 6.30
CA ALA A 106 12.00 -17.30 6.50
C ALA A 106 11.22 -18.13 5.46
N ILE A 107 10.06 -17.62 5.00
CA ILE A 107 9.28 -18.25 3.93
C ILE A 107 9.96 -18.07 2.57
N SER A 108 10.57 -16.91 2.30
CA SER A 108 11.31 -16.64 1.06
C SER A 108 12.60 -17.45 0.91
N SER A 109 13.16 -17.95 2.01
CA SER A 109 14.36 -18.80 2.03
C SER A 109 14.05 -20.31 2.03
N SER A 110 12.79 -20.70 2.19
CA SER A 110 12.37 -22.12 2.28
C SER A 110 11.65 -22.64 1.04
N SER A 111 11.50 -21.86 -0.03
CA SER A 111 11.00 -22.35 -1.32
C SER A 111 12.07 -23.13 -2.12
N SER A 112 12.63 -24.18 -1.52
CA SER A 112 13.13 -25.35 -2.23
C SER A 112 13.02 -26.57 -1.31
N SER A 113 11.89 -27.27 -1.40
CA SER A 113 11.70 -28.58 -0.77
C SER A 113 10.83 -29.44 -1.68
N THR A 114 11.38 -29.88 -2.81
CA THR A 114 10.88 -31.09 -3.47
C THR A 114 11.31 -32.29 -2.62
N SER A 115 10.43 -32.74 -1.73
CA SER A 115 10.62 -33.95 -0.93
C SER A 115 10.38 -35.20 -1.77
N HIS A 116 11.43 -35.67 -2.46
CA HIS A 116 11.49 -37.05 -2.93
C HIS A 116 12.77 -37.71 -2.45
N LEU A 117 12.67 -38.51 -1.39
CA LEU A 117 13.56 -39.65 -1.17
C LEU A 117 12.74 -40.85 -0.66
N PRO A 118 12.95 -42.08 -1.17
CA PRO A 118 12.24 -43.27 -0.73
C PRO A 118 12.68 -43.63 0.70
N GLY A 119 11.71 -43.88 1.59
CA GLY A 119 11.99 -44.26 2.98
C GLY A 119 12.75 -45.59 3.07
N PRO A 120 13.66 -45.76 4.05
CA PRO A 120 14.34 -47.04 4.27
C PRO A 120 13.36 -48.07 4.83
N SER A 121 13.25 -49.21 4.14
CA SER A 121 12.51 -50.39 4.62
C SER A 121 13.13 -50.92 5.90
N LEU A 122 12.45 -50.76 7.04
CA LEU A 122 12.80 -51.44 8.28
C LEU A 122 12.20 -52.85 8.26
N LEU A 123 13.07 -53.86 8.37
CA LEU A 123 12.71 -55.26 8.59
C LEU A 123 11.86 -55.38 9.87
N ASN A 124 10.61 -55.85 9.72
CA ASN A 124 9.72 -56.12 10.84
C ASN A 124 10.08 -57.48 11.49
N PRO A 125 10.47 -57.56 12.78
CA PRO A 125 10.93 -58.82 13.39
C PRO A 125 9.82 -59.77 13.89
N ASN A 126 8.54 -59.48 13.66
CA ASN A 126 7.47 -60.16 14.41
C ASN A 126 6.41 -60.87 13.54
N GLN A 127 6.84 -61.83 12.72
CA GLN A 127 5.93 -62.85 12.16
C GLN A 127 6.42 -64.26 12.53
N SER A 128 5.65 -64.92 13.40
CA SER A 128 5.79 -66.33 13.71
C SER A 128 5.47 -67.18 12.47
N PRO A 129 6.16 -68.31 12.22
CA PRO A 129 5.88 -69.17 11.07
C PRO A 129 4.59 -69.99 11.29
N GLN A 130 3.66 -69.95 10.33
CA GLN A 130 2.58 -70.93 10.22
C GLN A 130 3.09 -72.15 9.42
N PRO A 131 2.85 -73.39 9.88
CA PRO A 131 3.40 -74.60 9.27
C PRO A 131 2.63 -75.11 8.03
N LYS A 132 3.43 -75.74 7.17
CA LYS A 132 3.24 -76.48 5.90
C LYS A 132 1.84 -76.65 5.31
#